data_AF-A0A2V6MYV3-F1
#
_entry.id   AF-A0A2V6MYV3-F1
#
_cell.length_a   1.000
_cell.length_b   1.000
_cell.length_c   1.000
_cell.angle_alpha   90.00
_cell.angle_beta   90.00
_cell.angle_gamma   90.00
#
_symmetry.space_group_name_H-M   'P 1'
#
loop_
_entity.id
_entity.type
_entity.pdbx_description
1 polymer ?
#
loop_
_entity_poly.entity_id
_entity_poly.type
_entity_poly.pdbx_seq_one_letter_code
_entity_poly.pdbx_strand_id
1 'polypeptide(L)'
;MPLRIVNPIDSNAEWIEADGLGGFASGTVSGIRSRRYHALLLTATTPPAGRMVLVNGFDAWVETPDGTVALSSQRYGPDVIHPDGATRIESFEYEPWPRWRYKIDNDLFVEQELFIPKGESVVFISWKLVSN
;
A
#
# COMPACT_ATOMS: atom_id res chain seq x y z
N MET A 1 12.87 9.24 -26.11
CA MET A 1 12.06 9.17 -24.87
C MET A 1 11.71 7.71 -24.65
N PRO A 2 12.09 7.05 -23.55
CA PRO A 2 11.67 5.67 -23.36
C PRO A 2 10.23 5.63 -22.83
N LEU A 3 9.43 4.74 -23.42
CA LEU A 3 8.08 4.41 -22.97
C LEU A 3 8.12 3.98 -21.50
N ARG A 4 7.32 4.63 -20.66
CA ARG A 4 6.97 4.13 -19.33
C ARG A 4 6.25 2.79 -19.55
N ILE A 5 6.88 1.69 -19.14
CA ILE A 5 6.20 0.40 -19.04
C ILE A 5 5.06 0.60 -18.04
N VAL A 6 3.82 0.50 -18.54
CA VAL A 6 2.62 0.62 -17.74
C VAL A 6 2.56 -0.64 -16.90
N ASN A 7 2.66 -0.46 -15.60
CA ASN A 7 2.51 -1.48 -14.58
C ASN A 7 1.17 -2.23 -14.81
N PRO A 8 1.10 -3.58 -14.84
CA PRO A 8 -0.13 -4.33 -15.17
C PRO A 8 -1.30 -4.13 -14.21
N ILE A 9 -1.10 -3.39 -13.13
CA ILE A 9 -2.11 -3.00 -12.16
C ILE A 9 -2.94 -1.81 -12.65
N ASP A 10 -4.28 -1.92 -12.53
CA ASP A 10 -5.18 -0.80 -12.76
C ASP A 10 -4.91 0.31 -11.75
N SER A 11 -4.28 1.39 -12.22
CA SER A 11 -3.91 2.54 -11.38
C SER A 11 -5.10 3.27 -10.75
N ASN A 12 -6.33 3.06 -11.24
CA ASN A 12 -7.55 3.62 -10.68
C ASN A 12 -8.27 2.68 -9.71
N ALA A 13 -7.85 1.42 -9.61
CA ALA A 13 -8.44 0.47 -8.69
C ALA A 13 -8.11 0.83 -7.23
N GLU A 14 -9.06 0.62 -6.35
CA GLU A 14 -8.95 0.81 -4.91
C GLU A 14 -9.26 -0.51 -4.19
N TRP A 15 -8.72 -0.67 -2.99
CA TRP A 15 -8.96 -1.82 -2.12
C TRP A 15 -9.44 -1.32 -0.75
N ILE A 16 -10.18 -2.16 -0.02
CA ILE A 16 -10.65 -1.87 1.33
C ILE A 16 -10.70 -3.14 2.18
N GLU A 17 -10.14 -3.10 3.38
CA GLU A 17 -10.25 -4.13 4.40
C GLU A 17 -11.03 -3.57 5.59
N ALA A 18 -12.18 -4.15 5.92
CA ALA A 18 -13.08 -3.63 6.94
C ALA A 18 -12.96 -4.38 8.28
N ASP A 19 -12.96 -3.65 9.40
CA ASP A 19 -12.91 -4.26 10.74
C ASP A 19 -14.28 -4.79 11.22
N GLY A 20 -15.37 -4.46 10.52
CA GLY A 20 -16.74 -4.80 10.93
C GLY A 20 -17.30 -3.97 12.09
N LEU A 21 -16.55 -2.97 12.57
CA LEU A 21 -16.93 -1.99 13.59
C LEU A 21 -17.17 -0.58 13.02
N GLY A 22 -17.07 -0.44 11.69
CA GLY A 22 -17.20 0.82 10.97
C GLY A 22 -15.87 1.51 10.65
N GLY A 23 -14.74 0.88 11.03
CA GLY A 23 -13.39 1.21 10.60
C GLY A 23 -12.94 0.38 9.40
N PHE A 24 -11.80 0.77 8.82
CA PHE A 24 -11.19 0.07 7.69
C PHE A 24 -9.73 0.50 7.46
N ALA A 25 -9.00 -0.30 6.67
CA ALA A 25 -7.85 0.11 5.89
C ALA A 25 -8.28 0.23 4.43
N SER A 26 -7.79 1.24 3.70
CA SER A 26 -8.04 1.37 2.27
C SER A 26 -6.96 2.17 1.57
N GLY A 27 -6.86 1.94 0.26
CA GLY A 27 -5.88 2.61 -0.58
C GLY A 27 -6.12 2.34 -2.05
N THR A 28 -5.17 2.79 -2.87
CA THR A 28 -5.12 2.45 -4.29
C THR A 28 -4.29 1.19 -4.49
N VAL A 29 -4.60 0.44 -5.54
CA VAL A 29 -3.79 -0.68 -6.00
C VAL A 29 -2.40 -0.22 -6.43
N SER A 30 -2.28 1.00 -6.96
CA SER A 30 -1.01 1.61 -7.36
C SER A 30 -0.10 2.02 -6.19
N GLY A 31 -0.57 1.94 -4.94
CA GLY A 31 0.15 2.41 -3.76
C GLY A 31 0.25 3.93 -3.63
N ILE A 32 -0.15 4.69 -4.66
CA ILE A 32 -0.12 6.16 -4.65
C ILE A 32 -1.40 6.68 -3.99
N ARG A 33 -1.23 7.43 -2.91
CA ARG A 33 -2.36 7.99 -2.14
C ARG A 33 -2.97 9.18 -2.87
N SER A 34 -4.25 9.07 -3.20
CA SER A 34 -4.99 10.07 -3.98
C SER A 34 -6.15 10.72 -3.23
N ARG A 35 -6.56 10.16 -2.07
CA ARG A 35 -7.69 10.65 -1.28
C ARG A 35 -7.34 10.80 0.21
N ARG A 36 -8.04 11.71 0.90
CA ARG A 36 -7.87 12.01 2.34
C ARG A 36 -8.13 10.80 3.26
N TYR A 37 -9.01 9.89 2.86
CA TYR A 37 -9.44 8.74 3.67
C TYR A 37 -8.82 7.41 3.24
N HIS A 38 -7.90 7.40 2.27
CA HIS A 38 -6.97 6.29 2.16
C HIS A 38 -6.15 6.29 3.45
N ALA A 39 -6.13 5.17 4.16
CA ALA A 39 -5.56 5.05 5.50
C ALA A 39 -5.24 3.58 5.79
N LEU A 40 -4.17 3.32 6.54
CA LEU A 40 -3.87 1.98 7.04
C LEU A 40 -4.66 1.64 8.30
N LEU A 41 -5.03 2.65 9.09
CA LEU A 41 -5.90 2.46 10.25
C LEU A 41 -6.84 3.65 10.38
N LEU A 42 -8.09 3.44 9.98
CA LEU A 42 -9.22 4.32 10.28
C LEU A 42 -10.16 3.58 11.23
N THR A 43 -10.47 4.18 12.38
CA THR A 43 -11.40 3.62 13.37
C THR A 43 -12.65 4.47 13.48
N ALA A 44 -13.78 3.87 13.87
CA ALA A 44 -15.00 4.56 14.24
C ALA A 44 -15.10 4.62 15.77
N THR A 45 -14.91 5.79 16.37
CA THR A 45 -14.99 5.96 17.83
C THR A 45 -16.43 5.94 18.36
N THR A 46 -17.41 6.12 17.47
CA THR A 46 -18.84 6.05 17.79
C THR A 46 -19.58 5.41 16.61
N PRO A 47 -19.50 4.08 16.45
CA PRO A 47 -19.97 3.39 15.25
C PRO A 47 -21.42 3.73 14.86
N PRO A 48 -21.71 3.99 13.55
CA PRO A 48 -20.79 4.03 12.41
C PRO A 48 -20.17 5.43 12.14
N ALA A 49 -20.35 6.39 13.05
CA ALA A 49 -19.82 7.75 13.00
C ALA A 49 -18.48 7.90 13.76
N GLY A 50 -18.00 9.14 13.91
CA GLY A 50 -16.77 9.40 14.66
C GLY A 50 -15.51 8.81 14.01
N ARG A 51 -15.42 8.86 12.66
CA ARG A 51 -14.29 8.29 11.93
C ARG A 51 -13.02 9.09 12.20
N MET A 52 -11.99 8.41 12.67
CA MET A 52 -10.67 8.95 12.92
C MET A 52 -9.63 8.18 12.14
N VAL A 53 -8.82 8.89 11.35
CA VAL A 53 -7.60 8.34 10.74
C VAL A 53 -6.52 8.36 11.81
N LEU A 54 -6.17 7.18 12.33
CA LEU A 54 -5.11 7.02 13.33
C LEU A 54 -3.74 6.81 12.67
N VAL A 55 -3.71 5.97 11.63
CA VAL A 55 -2.51 5.74 10.82
C VAL A 55 -2.85 6.01 9.36
N ASN A 56 -2.26 7.07 8.83
CA ASN A 56 -2.43 7.45 7.44
C ASN A 56 -1.69 6.41 6.57
N GLY A 57 -0.36 6.42 6.60
CA GLY A 57 0.47 5.47 5.87
C GLY A 57 1.84 5.36 6.53
N PHE A 58 2.79 4.79 5.81
CA PHE A 58 4.21 4.79 6.15
C PHE A 58 5.02 5.05 4.88
N ASP A 59 6.28 5.43 5.07
CA ASP A 59 7.30 5.30 4.03
C ASP A 59 8.19 4.11 4.37
N ALA A 60 8.43 3.26 3.38
CA ALA A 60 9.26 2.05 3.49
C ALA A 60 10.26 1.97 2.34
N TRP A 61 11.42 1.38 2.63
CA TRP A 61 12.50 1.11 1.69
C TRP A 61 13.25 -0.16 2.07
N VAL A 62 13.96 -0.73 1.09
CA VAL A 62 14.96 -1.79 1.26
C VAL A 62 16.34 -1.16 1.18
N GLU A 63 17.23 -1.53 2.10
CA GLU A 63 18.65 -1.17 2.01
C GLU A 63 19.39 -2.27 1.23
N THR A 64 20.10 -1.88 0.17
CA THR A 64 20.94 -2.75 -0.64
C THR A 64 22.38 -2.21 -0.65
N PRO A 65 23.37 -3.02 -1.09
CA PRO A 65 24.74 -2.53 -1.27
C PRO A 65 24.86 -1.34 -2.25
N ASP A 66 23.93 -1.24 -3.21
CA ASP A 66 23.91 -0.18 -4.23
C ASP A 66 23.08 1.05 -3.81
N GLY A 67 22.41 1.00 -2.65
CA GLY A 67 21.66 2.11 -2.09
C GLY A 67 20.28 1.73 -1.56
N THR A 68 19.42 2.73 -1.36
CA THR A 68 18.06 2.53 -0.84
C THR A 68 17.05 2.40 -1.97
N VAL A 69 16.22 1.36 -1.92
CA VAL A 69 15.14 1.10 -2.88
C VAL A 69 13.80 1.37 -2.21
N ALA A 70 13.06 2.38 -2.67
CA ALA A 70 11.75 2.71 -2.12
C ALA A 70 10.70 1.64 -2.43
N LEU A 71 9.83 1.35 -1.46
CA LEU A 71 8.65 0.48 -1.59
C LEU A 71 7.33 1.25 -1.49
N SER A 72 7.39 2.50 -1.09
CA SER A 72 6.23 3.36 -0.84
C SER A 72 6.20 4.53 -1.81
N SER A 73 5.01 5.11 -2.04
CA SER A 73 4.86 6.33 -2.83
C SER A 73 3.81 7.26 -2.25
N GLN A 74 4.16 8.52 -2.08
CA GLN A 74 3.24 9.58 -1.70
C GLN A 74 3.06 10.57 -2.85
N ARG A 75 1.89 11.22 -2.90
CA ARG A 75 1.61 12.31 -3.85
C ARG A 75 1.59 13.65 -3.11
N TYR A 76 2.52 14.53 -3.46
CA TYR A 76 2.62 15.89 -2.98
C TYR A 76 2.23 16.88 -4.08
N GLY A 77 1.76 18.07 -3.69
CA GLY A 77 1.51 19.14 -4.64
C GLY A 77 2.82 19.66 -5.26
N PRO A 78 2.84 20.11 -6.53
CA PRO A 78 1.76 20.13 -7.52
C PRO A 78 1.85 18.94 -8.51
N ASP A 79 1.94 17.70 -8.02
CA ASP A 79 2.14 16.42 -8.78
C ASP A 79 3.54 15.78 -8.62
N VAL A 80 4.15 15.98 -7.44
CA VAL A 80 5.38 15.27 -7.07
C VAL A 80 5.01 13.92 -6.49
N ILE A 81 5.52 12.83 -7.07
CA ILE A 81 5.45 11.49 -6.47
C ILE A 81 6.81 11.18 -5.84
N HIS A 82 6.82 11.02 -4.52
CA HIS A 82 8.02 10.67 -3.77
C HIS A 82 7.64 9.95 -2.47
N PRO A 83 8.37 8.92 -2.03
CA PRO A 83 9.41 8.22 -2.79
C PRO A 83 8.83 7.38 -3.95
N ASP A 84 9.68 6.76 -4.76
CA ASP A 84 9.26 6.03 -5.98
C ASP A 84 9.16 4.51 -5.73
N GLY A 85 8.18 4.07 -4.95
CA GLY A 85 7.84 2.66 -4.81
C GLY A 85 6.86 2.15 -5.87
N ALA A 86 5.94 2.99 -6.34
CA ALA A 86 4.84 2.60 -7.21
C ALA A 86 5.29 2.03 -8.57
N THR A 87 6.43 2.48 -9.10
CA THR A 87 6.99 1.95 -10.36
C THR A 87 7.57 0.54 -10.22
N ARG A 88 7.78 0.08 -8.98
CA ARG A 88 8.37 -1.24 -8.67
C ARG A 88 7.33 -2.29 -8.34
N ILE A 89 6.07 -1.92 -8.13
CA ILE A 89 5.01 -2.92 -8.00
C ILE A 89 5.00 -3.75 -9.28
N GLU A 90 5.08 -5.07 -9.17
CA GLU A 90 4.99 -6.00 -10.28
C GLU A 90 3.55 -6.54 -10.39
N SER A 91 2.92 -6.80 -9.24
CA SER A 91 1.56 -7.32 -9.17
C SER A 91 0.85 -6.88 -7.89
N PHE A 92 -0.48 -6.98 -7.94
CA PHE A 92 -1.37 -6.85 -6.80
C PHE A 92 -2.41 -7.97 -6.82
N GLU A 93 -2.67 -8.55 -5.66
CA GLU A 93 -3.73 -9.52 -5.43
C GLU A 93 -4.57 -9.05 -4.24
N TYR A 94 -5.91 -9.15 -4.35
CA TYR A 94 -6.80 -8.76 -3.26
C TYR A 94 -7.20 -9.94 -2.37
N GLU A 95 -7.23 -11.15 -2.90
CA GLU A 95 -7.67 -12.35 -2.18
C GLU A 95 -6.46 -13.19 -1.76
N PRO A 96 -6.37 -13.62 -0.49
CA PRO A 96 -7.35 -13.49 0.60
C PRO A 96 -7.36 -12.12 1.30
N TRP A 97 -6.35 -11.28 1.04
CA TRP A 97 -6.25 -9.89 1.50
C TRP A 97 -5.25 -9.14 0.60
N PRO A 98 -5.23 -7.79 0.63
CA PRO A 98 -4.34 -6.99 -0.19
C PRO A 98 -2.87 -7.40 -0.08
N ARG A 99 -2.29 -7.78 -1.22
CA ARG A 99 -0.89 -8.17 -1.36
C ARG A 99 -0.27 -7.48 -2.57
N TRP A 100 0.90 -6.90 -2.37
CA TRP A 100 1.75 -6.34 -3.41
C TRP A 100 3.02 -7.15 -3.52
N ARG A 101 3.49 -7.32 -4.76
CA ARG A 101 4.84 -7.81 -5.05
C ARG A 101 5.65 -6.67 -5.64
N TYR A 102 6.78 -6.34 -5.05
CA TYR A 102 7.68 -5.29 -5.51
C TYR A 102 8.94 -5.92 -6.10
N LYS A 103 9.29 -5.55 -7.32
CA LYS A 103 10.56 -5.93 -7.94
C LYS A 103 11.69 -5.03 -7.42
N ILE A 104 12.68 -5.65 -6.77
CA ILE A 104 13.86 -4.95 -6.22
C ILE A 104 15.03 -5.08 -7.19
N ASP A 105 15.22 -6.27 -7.76
CA ASP A 105 16.21 -6.60 -8.77
C ASP A 105 15.63 -7.67 -9.72
N ASN A 106 16.43 -8.26 -10.61
CA ASN A 106 16.00 -9.24 -11.61
C ASN A 106 15.27 -10.43 -11.00
N ASP A 107 15.83 -11.01 -9.94
CA ASP A 107 15.30 -12.23 -9.28
C ASP A 107 14.93 -12.00 -7.81
N LEU A 108 14.94 -10.74 -7.34
CA LEU A 108 14.68 -10.38 -5.95
C LEU A 108 13.43 -9.51 -5.83
N PHE A 109 12.51 -9.96 -4.99
CA PHE A 109 11.23 -9.32 -4.77
C PHE A 109 10.93 -9.17 -3.28
N VAL A 110 10.14 -8.16 -2.95
CA VAL A 110 9.52 -8.02 -1.64
C VAL A 110 8.02 -8.18 -1.80
N GLU A 111 7.43 -9.09 -1.06
CA GLU A 111 5.98 -9.16 -0.89
C GLU A 111 5.58 -8.35 0.34
N GLN A 112 4.58 -7.51 0.17
CA GLN A 112 3.88 -6.84 1.25
C GLN A 112 2.46 -7.36 1.26
N GLU A 113 1.96 -7.69 2.44
CA GLU A 113 0.54 -7.96 2.62
C GLU A 113 0.02 -7.24 3.85
N LEU A 114 -1.28 -6.95 3.86
CA LEU A 114 -1.95 -6.39 5.03
C LEU A 114 -3.33 -6.99 5.18
N PHE A 115 -3.79 -7.11 6.42
CA PHE A 115 -5.16 -7.50 6.72
C PHE A 115 -5.65 -6.86 8.02
N ILE A 116 -6.98 -6.87 8.18
CA ILE A 116 -7.65 -6.46 9.41
C ILE A 116 -8.44 -7.66 9.96
N PRO A 117 -8.19 -8.10 11.21
CA PRO A 117 -9.04 -9.10 11.84
C PRO A 117 -10.44 -8.53 12.06
N LYS A 118 -11.46 -9.33 11.75
CA LYS A 118 -12.85 -8.94 12.02
C LYS A 118 -13.07 -8.74 13.52
N GLY A 119 -13.66 -7.60 13.88
CA GLY A 119 -14.00 -7.24 15.26
C GLY A 119 -12.88 -6.53 16.02
N GLU A 120 -11.77 -6.18 15.36
CA GLU A 120 -10.64 -5.48 15.97
C GLU A 120 -10.24 -4.28 15.11
N SER A 121 -10.16 -3.08 15.72
CA SER A 121 -9.60 -1.91 15.04
C SER A 121 -8.07 -1.94 15.05
N VAL A 122 -7.50 -2.93 14.35
CA VAL A 122 -6.06 -3.18 14.21
C VAL A 122 -5.74 -3.53 12.76
N VAL A 123 -4.57 -3.12 12.28
CA VAL A 123 -4.03 -3.54 10.98
C VAL A 123 -2.74 -4.32 11.19
N PHE A 124 -2.62 -5.46 10.53
CA PHE A 124 -1.38 -6.22 10.45
C PHE A 124 -0.76 -6.00 9.09
N ILE A 125 0.56 -5.82 9.07
CA ILE A 125 1.35 -5.68 7.84
C ILE A 125 2.51 -6.67 7.95
N SER A 126 2.70 -7.46 6.90
CA SER A 126 3.79 -8.42 6.79
C SER A 126 4.61 -8.11 5.55
N TRP A 127 5.91 -8.37 5.67
CA TRP A 127 6.87 -8.23 4.58
C TRP A 127 7.66 -9.52 4.45
N LYS A 128 7.86 -9.96 3.23
CA LYS A 128 8.65 -11.15 2.93
C LYS A 128 9.58 -10.89 1.77
N LEU A 129 10.87 -11.20 1.95
CA LEU A 129 11.80 -11.30 0.84
C LEU A 129 11.56 -12.62 0.11
N VAL A 130 11.37 -12.56 -1.21
CA VAL A 130 11.14 -13.75 -2.04
C VAL A 130 12.04 -13.69 -3.27
N SER A 131 12.57 -14.85 -3.65
CA SER A 131 13.21 -15.03 -4.95
C SER A 131 12.19 -15.56 -5.95
N ASN A 132 12.44 -15.35 -7.24
CA ASN A 132 11.83 -16.20 -8.26
C ASN A 132 12.31 -17.65 -8.16
#